data_AF-A0A174R548-F1
#
_entry.id   AF-A0A174R548-F1
#
_cell.length_a   1.000
_cell.length_b   1.000
_cell.length_c   1.000
_cell.angle_alpha   90.00
_cell.angle_beta   90.00
_cell.angle_gamma   90.00
#
_symmetry.space_group_name_H-M   'P 1'
#
loop_
_entity.id
_entity.type
_entity.pdbx_description
1 polymer ?
#
loop_
_entity_poly.entity_id
_entity_poly.type
_entity_poly.pdbx_seq_one_letter_code
_entity_poly.pdbx_strand_id
1 'polypeptide(L)'
;MRKSIFGFSQERAIELGLDAKDLLILRYIQDFVESGKMIEREIDGKIYYWIKSQIVLDKLPILKIGGSIVLRRRLKNLVELNILEYKLIKNGGTYCYYRMGDEFYNLLYKKVANLKETKGTTDKYIGVASKVRPKDNYI
;
A
#
# COMPACT_ATOMS: atom_id res chain seq x y z
N MET A 1 26.08 -2.62 0.23
CA MET A 1 25.02 -3.35 0.95
C MET A 1 23.66 -3.02 0.32
N ARG A 2 22.76 -4.00 0.20
CA ARG A 2 21.42 -3.81 -0.38
C ARG A 2 20.61 -2.86 0.52
N LYS A 3 19.98 -1.82 -0.05
CA LYS A 3 19.20 -0.81 0.71
C LYS A 3 17.69 -1.07 0.71
N SER A 4 17.19 -1.88 -0.22
CA SER A 4 15.77 -2.21 -0.33
C SER A 4 15.52 -3.70 -0.42
N ILE A 5 14.39 -4.12 0.13
CA ILE A 5 13.90 -5.51 0.08
C ILE A 5 12.43 -5.46 -0.38
N PHE A 6 12.11 -6.15 -1.47
CA PHE A 6 10.78 -6.13 -2.10
C PHE A 6 10.23 -4.71 -2.42
N GLY A 7 11.12 -3.75 -2.71
CA GLY A 7 10.74 -2.35 -2.98
C GLY A 7 10.60 -1.47 -1.72
N PHE A 8 10.78 -2.03 -0.52
CA PHE A 8 10.71 -1.32 0.75
C PHE A 8 12.09 -0.95 1.27
N SER A 9 12.19 0.18 2.00
CA SER A 9 13.39 0.62 2.69
C SER A 9 13.75 -0.38 3.80
N GLN A 10 14.94 -0.96 3.72
CA GLN A 10 15.38 -1.94 4.72
C GLN A 10 15.60 -1.30 6.09
N GLU A 11 16.12 -0.08 6.12
CA GLU A 11 16.30 0.71 7.34
C GLU A 11 14.96 0.96 8.04
N ARG A 12 13.96 1.47 7.30
CA ARG A 12 12.63 1.71 7.85
C ARG A 12 11.93 0.43 8.29
N ALA A 13 12.11 -0.66 7.56
CA ALA A 13 11.58 -1.97 7.94
C ALA A 13 12.16 -2.45 9.29
N ILE A 14 13.46 -2.25 9.54
CA ILE A 14 14.11 -2.59 10.81
C ILE A 14 13.57 -1.71 11.94
N GLU A 15 13.44 -0.41 11.73
CA GLU A 15 12.86 0.52 12.72
C GLU A 15 11.44 0.12 13.13
N LEU A 16 10.64 -0.35 12.19
CA LEU A 16 9.27 -0.82 12.42
C LEU A 16 9.19 -2.27 12.93
N GLY A 17 10.33 -2.95 13.11
CA GLY A 17 10.41 -4.34 13.56
C GLY A 17 9.85 -5.36 12.57
N LEU A 18 9.85 -5.04 11.27
CA LEU A 18 9.35 -5.92 10.21
C LEU A 18 10.41 -6.91 9.76
N ASP A 19 9.99 -8.15 9.49
CA ASP A 19 10.85 -9.16 8.88
C ASP A 19 10.59 -9.30 7.37
N ALA A 20 11.43 -10.10 6.69
CA ALA A 20 11.30 -10.33 5.25
C ALA A 20 9.95 -10.97 4.85
N LYS A 21 9.29 -11.70 5.75
CA LYS A 21 7.97 -12.30 5.47
C LYS A 21 6.89 -11.21 5.49
N ASP A 22 6.96 -10.27 6.41
CA ASP A 22 6.05 -9.13 6.46
C ASP A 22 6.18 -8.28 5.18
N LEU A 23 7.42 -8.00 4.76
CA LEU A 23 7.68 -7.27 3.51
C LEU A 23 7.18 -8.04 2.28
N LEU A 24 7.33 -9.37 2.25
CA LEU A 24 6.81 -10.19 1.15
C LEU A 24 5.27 -10.17 1.10
N ILE A 25 4.60 -10.23 2.26
CA ILE A 25 3.14 -10.12 2.36
C ILE A 25 2.69 -8.75 1.83
N LEU A 26 3.34 -7.66 2.26
CA LEU A 26 3.03 -6.31 1.79
C LEU A 26 3.22 -6.17 0.29
N ARG A 27 4.32 -6.72 -0.25
CA ARG A 27 4.58 -6.68 -1.70
C ARG A 27 3.48 -7.40 -2.48
N TYR A 28 3.08 -8.58 -2.02
CA TYR A 28 2.00 -9.34 -2.65
C TYR A 28 0.67 -8.57 -2.64
N ILE A 29 0.33 -7.92 -1.52
CA ILE A 29 -0.90 -7.12 -1.43
C ILE A 29 -0.83 -5.95 -2.44
N GLN A 30 0.30 -5.25 -2.51
CA GLN A 30 0.50 -4.17 -3.47
C GLN A 30 0.37 -4.66 -4.92
N ASP A 31 1.09 -5.73 -5.29
CA ASP A 31 1.05 -6.31 -6.63
C ASP A 31 -0.38 -6.73 -7.02
N PHE A 32 -1.14 -7.26 -6.05
CA PHE A 32 -2.50 -7.71 -6.31
C PHE A 32 -3.47 -6.54 -6.51
N VAL A 33 -3.32 -5.46 -5.74
CA VAL A 33 -4.06 -4.21 -5.95
C VAL A 33 -3.73 -3.60 -7.32
N GLU A 34 -2.45 -3.47 -7.66
CA GLU A 34 -2.01 -2.93 -8.95
C GLU A 34 -2.49 -3.76 -10.15
N SER A 35 -2.76 -5.06 -9.95
CA SER A 35 -3.28 -5.93 -11.00
C SER A 35 -4.76 -5.68 -11.37
N GLY A 36 -5.52 -4.97 -10.53
CA GLY A 36 -6.97 -4.74 -10.73
C GLY A 36 -7.84 -6.00 -10.62
N LYS A 37 -7.28 -7.15 -10.23
CA LYS A 37 -7.99 -8.44 -10.10
C LYS A 37 -8.60 -8.66 -8.72
N MET A 38 -8.35 -7.75 -7.78
CA MET A 38 -8.73 -7.89 -6.40
C MET A 38 -10.18 -7.42 -6.20
N ILE A 39 -10.94 -8.13 -5.35
CA ILE A 39 -12.30 -7.69 -5.03
C ILE A 39 -12.22 -6.45 -4.16
N GLU A 40 -12.74 -5.35 -4.69
CA GLU A 40 -12.78 -4.04 -4.05
C GLU A 40 -14.14 -3.76 -3.42
N ARG A 41 -14.15 -2.93 -2.39
CA ARG A 41 -15.37 -2.43 -1.77
C ARG A 41 -15.15 -1.02 -1.25
N GLU A 42 -16.06 -0.13 -1.59
CA GLU A 42 -16.12 1.19 -0.98
C GLU A 42 -16.71 1.09 0.43
N ILE A 43 -15.96 1.60 1.42
CA ILE A 43 -16.35 1.66 2.83
C ILE A 43 -15.93 3.05 3.33
N ASP A 44 -16.88 3.82 3.84
CA ASP A 44 -16.65 5.18 4.37
C ASP A 44 -15.93 6.11 3.36
N GLY A 45 -16.28 6.03 2.07
CA GLY A 45 -15.67 6.84 1.00
C GLY A 45 -14.24 6.43 0.63
N LYS A 46 -13.75 5.30 1.14
CA LYS A 46 -12.44 4.74 0.81
C LYS A 46 -12.58 3.35 0.19
N ILE A 47 -11.74 3.06 -0.80
CA ILE A 47 -11.66 1.73 -1.41
C ILE A 47 -10.82 0.82 -0.51
N TYR A 48 -11.40 -0.32 -0.13
CA TYR A 48 -10.71 -1.41 0.54
C TYR A 48 -10.76 -2.69 -0.29
N TYR A 49 -9.78 -3.56 -0.07
CA TYR A 49 -9.58 -4.79 -0.82
C TYR A 49 -9.78 -6.01 0.05
N TRP A 50 -10.52 -7.00 -0.45
CA TRP A 50 -10.76 -8.21 0.31
C TRP A 50 -9.54 -9.14 0.31
N ILE A 51 -9.01 -9.43 1.50
CA ILE A 51 -7.89 -10.37 1.67
C ILE A 51 -8.37 -11.65 2.34
N LYS A 52 -8.39 -12.76 1.59
CA LYS A 52 -8.57 -14.10 2.15
C LYS A 52 -7.23 -14.68 2.58
N SER A 53 -7.08 -14.98 3.87
CA SER A 53 -5.85 -15.56 4.42
C SER A 53 -5.40 -16.84 3.69
N GLN A 54 -6.34 -17.71 3.31
CA GLN A 54 -6.01 -18.95 2.61
C GLN A 54 -5.39 -18.68 1.22
N ILE A 55 -5.96 -17.74 0.46
CA ILE A 55 -5.43 -17.38 -0.86
C ILE A 55 -3.99 -16.86 -0.74
N VAL A 56 -3.71 -16.03 0.26
CA VAL A 56 -2.35 -15.52 0.49
C VAL A 56 -1.38 -16.67 0.78
N LEU A 57 -1.77 -17.64 1.61
CA LEU A 57 -0.94 -18.80 1.94
C LEU A 57 -0.68 -19.69 0.71
N ASP A 58 -1.72 -19.93 -0.10
CA ASP A 58 -1.62 -20.76 -1.31
C ASP A 58 -0.74 -20.10 -2.38
N LYS A 59 -0.78 -18.76 -2.48
CA LYS A 59 0.04 -17.98 -3.42
C LYS A 59 1.46 -17.73 -2.93
N LEU A 60 1.68 -17.73 -1.61
CA LEU A 60 2.98 -17.51 -0.99
C LEU A 60 3.40 -18.69 -0.09
N PRO A 61 3.51 -19.92 -0.62
CA PRO A 61 3.92 -21.08 0.18
C PRO A 61 5.34 -20.90 0.74
N ILE A 62 6.16 -20.07 0.10
CA ILE A 62 7.51 -19.71 0.55
C ILE A 62 7.54 -18.99 1.92
N LEU A 63 6.42 -18.41 2.38
CA LEU A 63 6.35 -17.80 3.70
C LEU A 63 6.67 -18.81 4.81
N LYS A 64 6.37 -20.10 4.59
CA LYS A 64 6.59 -21.20 5.55
C LYS A 64 6.12 -20.83 6.97
N ILE A 65 4.94 -20.20 7.07
CA ILE A 65 4.32 -19.83 8.34
C ILE A 65 3.32 -20.90 8.77
N GLY A 66 3.06 -20.99 10.08
CA GLY A 66 2.17 -21.98 10.71
C GLY A 66 0.67 -21.80 10.41
N GLY A 67 0.32 -21.37 9.20
CA GLY A 67 -1.05 -21.24 8.73
C GLY A 67 -1.71 -19.88 8.99
N SER A 68 -3.04 -19.89 8.91
CA SER A 68 -3.84 -18.66 8.84
C SER A 68 -3.80 -17.81 10.12
N ILE A 69 -3.59 -18.44 11.29
CA ILE A 69 -3.47 -17.73 12.57
C ILE A 69 -2.22 -16.84 12.58
N VAL A 70 -1.07 -17.39 12.14
CA VAL A 70 0.19 -16.65 12.09
C VAL A 70 0.10 -15.51 11.06
N LEU A 71 -0.52 -15.76 9.90
CA LEU A 71 -0.74 -14.71 8.90
C LEU A 71 -1.63 -13.59 9.46
N ARG A 72 -2.74 -13.91 10.13
CA ARG A 72 -3.63 -12.90 10.73
C ARG A 72 -2.92 -12.08 11.79
N ARG A 73 -2.03 -12.69 12.60
CA ARG A 73 -1.21 -11.94 13.57
C ARG A 73 -0.28 -10.96 12.87
N ARG A 74 0.39 -11.36 11.79
CA ARG A 74 1.24 -10.46 10.99
C ARG A 74 0.44 -9.32 10.37
N LEU A 75 -0.71 -9.62 9.76
CA LEU A 75 -1.62 -8.59 9.23
C LEU A 75 -2.10 -7.62 10.32
N LYS A 76 -2.40 -8.13 11.53
CA LYS A 76 -2.78 -7.28 12.66
C LYS A 76 -1.63 -6.34 13.06
N ASN A 77 -0.40 -6.84 13.15
CA ASN A 77 0.76 -6.00 13.45
C ASN A 77 0.95 -4.90 12.40
N LEU A 78 0.78 -5.23 11.10
CA LEU A 78 0.82 -4.24 10.02
C LEU A 78 -0.27 -3.17 10.15
N VAL A 79 -1.44 -3.53 10.69
CA VAL A 79 -2.52 -2.58 10.99
C VAL A 79 -2.17 -1.69 12.18
N GLU A 80 -1.62 -2.26 13.25
CA GLU A 80 -1.18 -1.52 14.44
C GLU A 80 -0.09 -0.48 14.11
N LEU A 81 0.75 -0.78 13.11
CA LEU A 81 1.79 0.13 12.60
C LEU A 81 1.27 1.16 11.57
N ASN A 82 -0.04 1.22 11.31
CA ASN A 82 -0.64 2.07 10.27
C ASN A 82 -0.06 1.84 8.85
N ILE A 83 0.50 0.66 8.61
CA ILE A 83 0.94 0.24 7.26
C ILE A 83 -0.28 -0.25 6.47
N LEU A 84 -1.22 -0.91 7.15
CA LEU A 84 -2.52 -1.29 6.61
C LEU A 84 -3.65 -0.65 7.42
N GLU A 85 -4.71 -0.22 6.75
CA GLU A 85 -6.00 0.02 7.39
C GLU A 85 -6.85 -1.26 7.29
N TYR A 86 -7.72 -1.51 8.26
CA TYR A 86 -8.56 -2.72 8.33
C TYR A 86 -10.03 -2.40 8.58
N LYS A 87 -10.91 -3.09 7.86
CA LYS A 87 -12.37 -3.06 8.08
C LYS A 87 -12.92 -4.49 8.07
N LEU A 88 -13.79 -4.78 9.04
CA LEU A 88 -14.50 -6.05 9.13
C LEU A 88 -15.95 -5.87 8.73
N ILE A 89 -16.40 -6.63 7.73
CA ILE A 89 -17.80 -6.64 7.31
C ILE A 89 -18.41 -8.02 7.57
N LYS A 90 -19.58 -8.04 8.22
CA LYS A 90 -20.38 -9.24 8.45
C LYS A 90 -21.61 -9.20 7.56
N ASN A 91 -21.68 -10.03 6.52
CA ASN A 91 -22.84 -10.16 5.64
C ASN A 91 -22.95 -11.58 5.10
N GLY A 92 -23.67 -12.46 5.81
CA GLY A 92 -23.71 -13.91 5.50
C GLY A 92 -22.37 -14.64 5.68
N GLY A 93 -21.35 -13.93 6.17
CA GLY A 93 -19.97 -14.37 6.36
C GLY A 93 -19.12 -13.22 6.89
N THR A 94 -17.88 -13.51 7.27
CA THR A 94 -16.93 -12.53 7.82
C THR A 94 -15.87 -12.19 6.78
N TYR A 95 -15.80 -10.93 6.37
CA TYR A 95 -14.93 -10.44 5.31
C TYR A 95 -13.93 -9.43 5.85
N CYS A 96 -12.65 -9.75 5.72
CA CYS A 96 -11.53 -8.89 6.14
C CYS A 96 -11.06 -8.03 4.98
N TYR A 97 -11.35 -6.74 5.05
CA TYR A 97 -10.98 -5.75 4.04
C TYR A 97 -9.78 -4.94 4.52
N TYR A 98 -8.85 -4.66 3.62
CA TYR A 98 -7.62 -3.93 3.91
C TYR A 98 -7.36 -2.85 2.88
N ARG A 99 -6.67 -1.79 3.30
CA ARG A 99 -6.19 -0.69 2.46
C ARG A 99 -4.79 -0.31 2.90
N MET A 100 -4.01 0.32 2.04
CA MET A 100 -2.70 0.89 2.39
C MET A 100 -2.90 2.09 3.30
N GLY A 101 -2.31 2.03 4.49
CA GLY A 101 -2.25 3.15 5.43
C GLY A 101 -1.11 4.10 5.07
N ASP A 102 -0.99 5.20 5.81
CA ASP A 102 -0.02 6.26 5.49
C ASP A 102 1.43 5.77 5.66
N GLU A 103 1.68 4.89 6.64
CA GLU A 103 3.03 4.38 6.90
C GLU A 103 3.55 3.47 5.79
N PHE A 104 2.65 2.89 4.98
CA PHE A 104 3.05 2.14 3.78
C PHE A 104 3.93 2.98 2.85
N TYR A 105 3.57 4.25 2.63
CA TYR A 105 4.30 5.13 1.71
C TYR A 105 5.62 5.62 2.29
N ASN A 106 5.74 5.68 3.62
CA ASN A 106 7.00 5.96 4.31
C ASN A 106 7.95 4.75 4.25
N LEU A 107 7.40 3.54 4.21
CA LEU A 107 8.16 2.30 4.08
C LEU A 107 8.72 2.08 2.67
N LEU A 108 8.15 2.69 1.63
CA LEU A 108 8.64 2.57 0.26
C LEU A 108 10.09 3.10 0.13
N TYR A 109 10.93 2.35 -0.58
CA TYR A 109 12.30 2.80 -0.84
C TYR A 109 12.32 3.95 -1.84
N LYS A 110 12.69 5.14 -1.37
CA LYS A 110 12.88 6.33 -2.21
C LYS A 110 14.32 6.37 -2.70
N LYS A 111 14.53 6.14 -4.01
CA LYS A 111 15.83 6.38 -4.62
C LYS A 111 16.04 7.90 -4.63
N VAL A 112 17.06 8.38 -3.94
CA VAL A 112 17.49 9.77 -4.08
C VAL A 112 17.94 9.94 -5.53
N ALA A 113 17.05 10.46 -6.37
CA ALA A 113 17.49 11.09 -7.61
C ALA A 113 18.33 12.28 -7.16
N ASN A 114 19.58 12.38 -7.61
CA ASN A 114 20.33 13.61 -7.46
C ASN A 114 19.53 14.70 -8.17
N LEU A 115 18.69 15.43 -7.43
CA LEU A 115 18.16 16.70 -7.83
C LEU A 115 19.40 17.58 -8.00
N LYS A 116 19.85 17.76 -9.24
CA LYS A 116 20.73 18.88 -9.55
C LYS A 116 19.96 20.11 -9.09
N GLU A 117 20.46 20.77 -8.06
CA GLU A 117 20.00 22.10 -7.67
C GLU A 117 20.20 23.03 -8.87
N THR A 118 19.17 23.18 -9.70
CA THR A 118 19.05 24.38 -10.54
C THR A 118 18.62 25.52 -9.62
N LYS A 119 19.62 26.22 -9.10
CA LYS A 119 19.45 27.58 -8.58
C LYS A 119 18.88 28.46 -9.70
N GLY A 120 17.72 29.08 -9.46
CA GLY A 120 17.05 29.95 -10.42
C GLY A 120 15.84 30.66 -9.82
N THR A 121 16.13 31.65 -8.97
CA THR A 121 15.50 32.99 -8.80
C THR A 121 13.97 33.18 -8.94
N THR A 122 13.37 33.64 -7.82
CA THR A 122 12.22 34.56 -7.62
C THR A 122 11.76 35.37 -8.86
N ASP A 123 10.49 35.71 -9.13
CA ASP A 123 9.37 36.16 -8.30
C ASP A 123 8.05 36.23 -9.12
N LYS A 124 6.94 36.43 -8.40
CA LYS A 124 5.66 37.11 -8.75
C LYS A 124 4.40 36.26 -8.93
N TYR A 125 3.61 36.28 -7.86
CA TYR A 125 2.15 36.22 -7.87
C TYR A 125 1.54 37.28 -8.81
N ILE A 126 0.66 36.86 -9.72
CA ILE A 126 -0.49 37.64 -10.23
C ILE A 126 -1.68 36.68 -10.38
N GLY A 127 -2.82 37.07 -9.82
CA GLY A 127 -4.00 36.23 -9.65
C GLY A 127 -4.94 36.07 -10.85
N VAL A 128 -5.84 35.11 -10.66
CA VAL A 128 -7.24 34.98 -11.12
C VAL A 128 -7.57 35.37 -12.56
N ALA A 129 -7.90 34.36 -13.37
CA ALA A 129 -9.02 34.40 -14.30
C ALA A 129 -9.59 33.00 -14.55
N SER A 130 -10.79 32.75 -14.02
CA SER A 130 -11.67 31.65 -14.43
C SER A 130 -11.89 31.68 -15.94
N LYS A 131 -11.86 30.54 -16.64
CA LYS A 131 -12.69 30.22 -17.82
C LYS A 131 -12.55 28.76 -18.28
N VAL A 132 -13.65 28.02 -18.09
CA VAL A 132 -14.29 27.06 -19.01
C VAL A 132 -13.55 25.77 -19.41
N ARG A 133 -14.20 24.63 -19.14
CA ARG A 133 -13.83 23.28 -19.61
C ARG A 133 -14.13 23.12 -21.10
N PRO A 134 -13.28 22.46 -21.91
CA PRO A 134 -13.69 21.92 -23.19
C PRO A 134 -14.35 20.55 -23.00
N LYS A 135 -15.51 20.38 -23.64
CA LYS A 135 -16.10 19.08 -23.99
C LYS A 135 -15.37 18.61 -25.25
N ASP A 136 -14.81 17.41 -25.22
CA ASP A 136 -14.46 16.69 -26.44
C ASP A 136 -15.26 15.39 -26.51
N ASN A 137 -16.20 15.39 -27.46
CA ASN A 137 -16.87 14.21 -27.99
C ASN A 137 -15.84 13.33 -28.70
N TYR A 138 -15.91 12.02 -28.49
CA TYR A 138 -15.41 11.06 -29.47
C TYR A 138 -16.57 10.22 -29.97
N ILE A 139 -16.54 10.03 -31.30
CA ILE A 139 -17.50 9.41 -32.22
C ILE A 139 -17.87 7.98 -31.80
#